data_AF-X1NGT0-F1
#
_entry.id   AF-X1NGT0-F1
#
_cell.length_a   1.000
_cell.length_b   1.000
_cell.length_c   1.000
_cell.angle_alpha   90.00
_cell.angle_beta   90.00
_cell.angle_gamma   90.00
#
_symmetry.space_group_name_H-M   'P 1'
#
loop_
_entity.id
_entity.type
_entity.pdbx_description
1 polymer ?
#
loop_
_entity_poly.entity_id
_entity_poly.type
_entity_poly.pdbx_seq_one_letter_code
_entity_poly.pdbx_strand_id
1 'polypeptide(L)'
;CLDFPEVLIGAKRGSPLILGVGDNEYILASDAAAIVEHTTQAIYLADNEMVTISPEGFHTKTIDNVTVAKELQEIEFSLDQIELDGFPHHMLKEIFEQPRALSTCMGGRIDTQSGKIRLGGVSSYLRELTRTKRLILTACGTAFHAALVGEFLFEHLARIPTETEYASEFRYRNPIIEDGTVVISISQSGETADTLAAVEQAKERGATVLGIVNVVGSSIARATDVGIYLHAGPEIGVASTKAFTAQVAVLTMLAIELGR
;
A
#
# COMPACT_ATOMS: atom_id res chain seq x y z
N CYS A 1 -2.65 18.13 29.95
CA CYS A 1 -3.62 18.95 29.21
C CYS A 1 -4.27 20.08 30.02
N LEU A 2 -3.90 20.35 31.28
CA LEU A 2 -4.47 21.50 32.02
C LEU A 2 -3.85 22.84 31.59
N ASP A 3 -2.59 22.83 31.16
CA ASP A 3 -1.85 24.06 30.80
C ASP A 3 -2.15 24.56 29.38
N PHE A 4 -2.57 23.65 28.48
CA PHE A 4 -2.90 23.96 27.08
C PHE A 4 -4.16 23.18 26.66
N PRO A 5 -5.36 23.61 27.09
CA PRO A 5 -6.59 22.85 26.87
C PRO A 5 -7.06 22.85 25.41
N GLU A 6 -6.67 23.86 24.63
CA GLU A 6 -7.06 24.02 23.22
C GLU A 6 -6.01 23.49 22.23
N VAL A 7 -4.95 22.86 22.75
CA VAL A 7 -3.85 22.36 21.92
C VAL A 7 -3.85 20.85 21.88
N LEU A 8 -3.82 20.30 20.65
CA LEU A 8 -3.63 18.89 20.40
C LEU A 8 -2.29 18.66 19.69
N ILE A 9 -1.50 17.71 20.19
CA ILE A 9 -0.22 17.35 19.60
C ILE A 9 -0.28 15.89 19.15
N GLY A 10 -0.05 15.67 17.86
CA GLY A 10 0.18 14.35 17.28
C GLY A 10 1.66 14.16 16.97
N ALA A 11 2.23 12.99 17.23
CA ALA A 11 3.59 12.64 16.84
C ALA A 11 3.61 11.23 16.27
N LYS A 12 4.33 11.04 15.16
CA LYS A 12 4.39 9.76 14.47
C LYS A 12 5.77 9.11 14.57
N ARG A 13 5.76 7.83 14.95
CA ARG A 13 6.90 6.92 14.86
C ARG A 13 6.39 5.48 14.74
N GLY A 14 6.57 4.85 13.58
CA GLY A 14 6.04 3.53 13.26
C GLY A 14 4.56 3.56 12.85
N SER A 15 3.64 3.85 13.77
CA SER A 15 2.19 3.79 13.48
C SER A 15 1.72 4.90 12.53
N PRO A 16 0.71 4.65 11.67
CA PRO A 16 0.11 5.70 10.84
C PRO A 16 -0.49 6.82 11.67
N LEU A 17 -0.40 8.05 11.15
CA LEU A 17 -1.02 9.23 11.74
C LEU A 17 -1.40 10.20 10.63
N ILE A 18 -2.68 10.55 10.59
CA ILE A 18 -3.32 11.32 9.54
C ILE A 18 -4.09 12.46 10.19
N LEU A 19 -3.92 13.67 9.67
CA LEU A 19 -4.70 14.84 10.04
C LEU A 19 -5.72 15.14 8.93
N GLY A 20 -6.99 14.93 9.20
CA GLY A 20 -8.10 15.45 8.41
C GLY A 20 -8.29 16.95 8.64
N VAL A 21 -8.51 17.70 7.57
CA VAL A 21 -8.75 19.14 7.58
C VAL A 21 -10.14 19.40 7.00
N GLY A 22 -11.09 19.75 7.87
CA GLY A 22 -12.48 20.04 7.49
C GLY A 22 -12.81 21.52 7.59
N ASP A 23 -14.11 21.83 7.49
CA ASP A 23 -14.61 23.19 7.64
C ASP A 23 -14.59 23.62 9.12
N ASN A 24 -13.54 24.36 9.51
CA ASN A 24 -13.29 24.79 10.89
C ASN A 24 -13.09 23.63 11.89
N GLU A 25 -12.66 22.46 11.42
CA GLU A 25 -12.35 21.31 12.27
C GLU A 25 -11.09 20.57 11.83
N TYR A 26 -10.47 19.90 12.79
CA TYR A 26 -9.27 19.09 12.62
C TYR A 26 -9.47 17.74 13.27
N ILE A 27 -9.22 16.66 12.52
CA ILE A 27 -9.46 15.29 12.98
C ILE A 27 -8.15 14.52 12.89
N LEU A 28 -7.64 14.06 14.03
CA LEU A 28 -6.43 13.26 14.07
C LEU A 28 -6.80 11.78 14.23
N ALA A 29 -6.41 10.95 13.27
CA ALA A 29 -6.72 9.52 13.26
C ALA A 29 -5.54 8.67 12.76
N SER A 30 -5.58 7.38 13.03
CA SER A 30 -4.65 6.40 12.44
C SER A 30 -5.12 5.87 11.08
N ASP A 31 -6.37 6.13 10.69
CA ASP A 31 -6.98 5.62 9.46
C ASP A 31 -7.87 6.69 8.81
N ALA A 32 -7.81 6.79 7.48
CA ALA A 32 -8.62 7.73 6.70
C ALA A 32 -10.13 7.40 6.76
N ALA A 33 -10.51 6.15 7.06
CA ALA A 33 -11.91 5.76 7.19
C ALA A 33 -12.62 6.49 8.35
N ALA A 34 -11.87 6.88 9.39
CA ALA A 34 -12.39 7.69 10.49
C ALA A 34 -12.49 9.19 10.16
N ILE A 35 -11.89 9.62 9.04
CA ILE A 35 -11.84 11.02 8.60
C ILE A 35 -12.88 11.29 7.51
N VAL A 36 -13.10 10.33 6.60
CA VAL A 36 -13.91 10.50 5.38
C VAL A 36 -15.36 10.92 5.62
N GLU A 37 -15.92 10.62 6.79
CA GLU A 37 -17.28 11.06 7.18
C GLU A 37 -17.36 12.58 7.38
N HIS A 38 -16.24 13.22 7.72
CA HIS A 38 -16.16 14.63 8.06
C HIS A 38 -15.51 15.47 6.96
N THR A 39 -14.43 14.96 6.35
CA THR A 39 -13.70 15.67 5.30
C THR A 39 -13.00 14.69 4.36
N THR A 40 -12.84 15.08 3.10
CA THR A 40 -12.01 14.37 2.12
C THR A 40 -10.59 14.90 2.04
N GLN A 41 -10.24 15.96 2.79
CA GLN A 41 -8.91 16.56 2.75
C GLN A 41 -8.07 16.10 3.95
N ALA A 42 -6.89 15.55 3.69
CA ALA A 42 -6.04 14.99 4.73
C ALA A 42 -4.54 15.26 4.50
N ILE A 43 -3.77 15.21 5.59
CA ILE A 43 -2.31 15.29 5.62
C ILE A 43 -1.77 14.03 6.28
N TYR A 44 -0.83 13.38 5.60
CA TYR A 44 -0.13 12.21 6.12
C TYR A 44 1.20 12.60 6.76
N LEU A 45 1.37 12.22 8.03
CA LEU A 45 2.62 12.44 8.75
C LEU A 45 3.64 11.36 8.37
N ALA A 46 4.90 11.74 8.30
CA ALA A 46 6.02 10.82 8.19
C ALA A 46 6.56 10.46 9.59
N ASP A 47 7.43 9.46 9.65
CA ASP A 47 8.12 9.13 10.90
C ASP A 47 9.02 10.27 11.35
N ASN A 48 9.06 10.49 12.67
CA ASN A 48 9.76 11.59 13.32
C ASN A 48 9.19 12.97 13.02
N GLU A 49 7.95 13.04 12.54
CA GLU A 49 7.19 14.27 12.45
C GLU A 49 6.14 14.39 13.56
N MET A 50 5.80 15.62 13.87
CA MET A 50 4.74 16.00 14.79
C MET A 50 3.88 17.09 14.17
N VAL A 51 2.61 17.12 14.57
CA VAL A 51 1.66 18.17 14.26
C VAL A 51 1.16 18.78 15.57
N THR A 52 1.10 20.10 15.62
CA THR A 52 0.45 20.85 16.70
C THR A 52 -0.77 21.52 16.11
N ILE A 53 -1.93 21.33 16.75
CA ILE A 53 -3.24 21.77 16.30
C ILE A 53 -3.82 22.66 17.38
N SER A 54 -4.43 23.76 16.95
CA SER A 54 -5.03 24.80 17.78
C SER A 54 -6.18 25.48 17.03
N PRO A 55 -7.01 26.32 17.68
CA PRO A 55 -8.05 27.09 17.00
C PRO A 55 -7.52 27.99 15.87
N GLU A 56 -6.26 28.43 15.95
CA GLU A 56 -5.60 29.26 14.93
C GLU A 56 -5.13 28.46 13.70
N GLY A 57 -5.10 27.12 13.80
CA GLY A 57 -4.68 26.22 12.74
C GLY A 57 -3.74 25.13 13.20
N PHE A 58 -2.99 24.56 12.26
CA PHE A 58 -2.01 23.51 12.53
C PHE A 58 -0.63 23.84 11.98
N HIS A 59 0.40 23.29 12.64
CA HIS A 59 1.79 23.39 12.21
C HIS A 59 2.49 22.03 12.32
N THR A 60 3.26 21.67 11.31
CA THR A 60 4.03 20.43 11.25
C THR A 60 5.52 20.67 11.40
N LYS A 61 6.17 19.85 12.21
CA LYS A 61 7.61 19.90 12.48
C LYS A 61 8.20 18.50 12.60
N THR A 62 9.51 18.38 12.45
CA THR A 62 10.25 17.18 12.87
C THR A 62 10.52 17.20 14.38
N ILE A 63 10.90 16.05 14.95
CA ILE A 63 11.38 15.97 16.35
C ILE A 63 12.64 16.83 16.61
N ASP A 64 13.38 17.17 15.55
CA ASP A 64 14.54 18.08 15.60
C ASP A 64 14.13 19.56 15.47
N ASN A 65 12.83 19.86 15.61
CA ASN A 65 12.24 21.20 15.56
C ASN A 65 12.45 21.92 14.21
N VAL A 66 12.47 21.17 13.11
CA VAL A 66 12.49 21.72 11.74
C VAL A 66 11.06 21.80 11.22
N THR A 67 10.62 22.96 10.74
CA THR A 67 9.29 23.10 10.12
C THR A 67 9.20 22.31 8.83
N VAL A 68 8.13 21.53 8.68
CA VAL A 68 7.87 20.72 7.48
C VAL A 68 6.60 21.24 6.82
N ALA A 69 6.67 21.59 5.53
CA ALA A 69 5.47 21.90 4.76
C ALA A 69 4.77 20.60 4.35
N LYS A 70 3.44 20.59 4.42
CA LYS A 70 2.60 19.46 4.03
C LYS A 70 1.58 19.89 2.99
N GLU A 71 1.39 19.02 2.01
CA GLU A 71 0.36 19.19 0.99
C GLU A 71 -0.92 18.48 1.44
N LEU A 72 -2.05 19.15 1.25
CA LEU A 72 -3.36 18.52 1.42
C LEU A 72 -3.56 17.51 0.29
N GLN A 73 -3.99 16.32 0.67
CA GLN A 73 -4.30 15.23 -0.24
C GLN A 73 -5.78 14.88 -0.13
N GLU A 74 -6.40 14.56 -1.26
CA GLU A 74 -7.77 14.08 -1.30
C GLU A 74 -7.84 12.59 -0.96
N ILE A 75 -8.73 12.20 -0.05
CA ILE A 75 -9.02 10.80 0.27
C ILE A 75 -9.78 10.20 -0.91
N GLU A 76 -9.19 9.18 -1.55
CA GLU A 76 -9.68 8.62 -2.83
C GLU A 76 -10.93 7.72 -2.72
N PHE A 77 -11.50 7.54 -1.52
CA PHE A 77 -12.70 6.74 -1.32
C PHE A 77 -13.80 7.56 -0.67
N SER A 78 -15.04 7.15 -0.93
CA SER A 78 -16.26 7.79 -0.45
C SER A 78 -16.91 6.96 0.67
N LEU A 79 -17.80 7.61 1.43
CA LEU A 79 -18.47 7.00 2.59
C LEU A 79 -19.26 5.72 2.23
N ASP A 80 -19.92 5.68 1.07
CA ASP A 80 -20.66 4.51 0.57
C ASP A 80 -19.77 3.27 0.38
N GLN A 81 -18.47 3.47 0.11
CA GLN A 81 -17.54 2.34 -0.05
C GLN A 81 -17.24 1.66 1.28
N ILE A 82 -17.33 2.36 2.41
CA ILE A 82 -17.11 1.80 3.75
C ILE A 82 -18.39 1.34 4.45
N GLU A 83 -19.57 1.77 4.00
CA GLU A 83 -20.86 1.32 4.55
C GLU A 83 -21.22 -0.14 4.19
N LEU A 84 -22.25 -0.70 4.81
CA LEU A 84 -22.68 -2.07 4.53
C LEU A 84 -23.49 -2.22 3.23
N ASP A 85 -24.01 -1.13 2.65
CA ASP A 85 -24.79 -1.14 1.40
C ASP A 85 -25.87 -2.23 1.34
N GLY A 86 -26.63 -2.40 2.43
CA GLY A 86 -27.69 -3.39 2.52
C GLY A 86 -27.24 -4.84 2.77
N PHE A 87 -25.94 -5.11 2.86
CA PHE A 87 -25.43 -6.42 3.25
C PHE A 87 -25.40 -6.60 4.79
N PRO A 88 -25.55 -7.83 5.29
CA PRO A 88 -25.49 -8.11 6.73
C PRO A 88 -24.08 -7.94 7.33
N HIS A 89 -23.02 -8.17 6.55
CA HIS A 89 -21.61 -8.08 6.99
C HIS A 89 -20.71 -7.56 5.87
N HIS A 90 -19.64 -6.83 6.22
CA HIS A 90 -18.66 -6.30 5.26
C HIS A 90 -18.04 -7.40 4.39
N MET A 91 -17.67 -8.54 5.00
CA MET A 91 -17.10 -9.66 4.23
C MET A 91 -18.03 -10.14 3.11
N LEU A 92 -19.35 -10.18 3.33
CA LEU A 92 -20.29 -10.59 2.30
C LEU A 92 -20.42 -9.53 1.20
N LYS A 93 -20.51 -8.24 1.57
CA LYS A 93 -20.46 -7.12 0.63
C LYS A 93 -19.21 -7.24 -0.25
N GLU A 94 -18.04 -7.34 0.36
CA GLU A 94 -16.74 -7.36 -0.31
C GLU A 94 -16.57 -8.57 -1.23
N ILE A 95 -17.09 -9.75 -0.85
CA ILE A 95 -17.15 -10.93 -1.73
C ILE A 95 -17.95 -10.62 -3.01
N PHE A 96 -19.10 -9.95 -2.86
CA PHE A 96 -19.97 -9.60 -3.98
C PHE A 96 -19.45 -8.42 -4.81
N GLU A 97 -18.60 -7.56 -4.23
CA GLU A 97 -17.94 -6.45 -4.91
C GLU A 97 -16.77 -6.89 -5.82
N GLN A 98 -16.26 -8.11 -5.68
CA GLN A 98 -15.08 -8.59 -6.41
C GLN A 98 -15.13 -8.36 -7.94
N PRO A 99 -16.25 -8.56 -8.66
CA PRO A 99 -16.31 -8.25 -10.09
C PRO A 99 -16.01 -6.77 -10.39
N ARG A 100 -16.57 -5.85 -9.60
CA ARG A 100 -16.33 -4.41 -9.73
C ARG A 100 -14.91 -4.04 -9.31
N ALA A 101 -14.42 -4.59 -8.21
CA ALA A 101 -13.05 -4.38 -7.73
C ALA A 101 -12.02 -4.84 -8.76
N LEU A 102 -12.21 -6.02 -9.38
CA LEU A 102 -11.35 -6.52 -10.45
C LEU A 102 -11.43 -5.66 -11.71
N SER A 103 -12.64 -5.23 -12.10
CA SER A 103 -12.80 -4.34 -13.25
C SER A 103 -12.09 -3.00 -13.04
N THR A 104 -12.11 -2.47 -11.81
CA THR A 104 -11.41 -1.22 -11.45
C THR A 104 -9.90 -1.44 -11.43
N CYS A 105 -9.44 -2.53 -10.79
CA CYS A 105 -8.04 -2.93 -10.72
C CYS A 105 -7.39 -3.11 -12.09
N MET A 106 -8.11 -3.69 -13.06
CA MET A 106 -7.62 -3.88 -14.44
C MET A 106 -7.85 -2.65 -15.34
N GLY A 107 -8.72 -1.73 -14.92
CA GLY A 107 -9.09 -0.53 -15.67
C GLY A 107 -7.86 0.31 -16.04
N GLY A 108 -7.75 0.66 -17.33
CA GLY A 108 -6.61 1.43 -17.85
C GLY A 108 -5.28 0.67 -17.95
N ARG A 109 -5.20 -0.57 -17.42
CA ARG A 109 -3.99 -1.41 -17.46
C ARG A 109 -4.00 -2.44 -18.57
N ILE A 110 -5.16 -2.74 -19.14
CA ILE A 110 -5.31 -3.66 -20.27
C ILE A 110 -5.80 -2.87 -21.47
N ASP A 111 -4.94 -2.74 -22.48
CA ASP A 111 -5.32 -2.22 -23.79
C ASP A 111 -5.98 -3.35 -24.59
N THR A 112 -7.30 -3.34 -24.65
CA THR A 112 -8.09 -4.39 -25.32
C THR A 112 -7.92 -4.41 -26.83
N GLN A 113 -7.44 -3.32 -27.45
CA GLN A 113 -7.20 -3.27 -28.89
C GLN A 113 -5.85 -3.88 -29.24
N SER A 114 -4.80 -3.55 -28.49
CA SER A 114 -3.45 -4.06 -28.74
C SER A 114 -3.11 -5.34 -27.97
N GLY A 115 -3.94 -5.75 -27.02
CA GLY A 115 -3.67 -6.86 -26.10
C GLY A 115 -2.45 -6.59 -25.21
N LYS A 116 -2.12 -5.32 -24.95
CA LYS A 116 -0.95 -4.94 -24.16
C LYS A 116 -1.33 -4.56 -22.74
N ILE A 117 -0.43 -4.90 -21.83
CA ILE A 117 -0.53 -4.51 -20.43
C ILE A 117 0.25 -3.20 -20.25
N ARG A 118 -0.30 -2.28 -19.45
CA ARG A 118 0.31 -0.99 -19.13
C ARG A 118 0.21 -0.75 -17.63
N LEU A 119 1.28 -1.09 -16.93
CA LEU A 119 1.39 -0.84 -15.50
C LEU A 119 2.13 0.48 -15.28
N GLY A 120 1.39 1.59 -15.29
CA GLY A 120 1.97 2.95 -15.22
C GLY A 120 2.93 3.13 -14.04
N GLY A 121 2.57 2.58 -12.87
CA GLY A 121 3.38 2.67 -11.64
C GLY A 121 4.76 2.02 -11.73
N VAL A 122 4.98 1.08 -12.66
CA VAL A 122 6.29 0.41 -12.85
C VAL A 122 6.98 0.79 -14.16
N SER A 123 6.38 1.68 -14.96
CA SER A 123 6.84 1.98 -16.32
C SER A 123 8.30 2.47 -16.39
N SER A 124 8.74 3.26 -15.40
CA SER A 124 10.13 3.74 -15.28
C SER A 124 11.11 2.63 -14.89
N TYR A 125 10.64 1.55 -14.26
CA TYR A 125 11.44 0.42 -13.79
C TYR A 125 11.34 -0.82 -14.69
N LEU A 126 10.47 -0.83 -15.70
CA LEU A 126 10.25 -2.01 -16.56
C LEU A 126 11.56 -2.58 -17.16
N ARG A 127 12.49 -1.72 -17.57
CA ARG A 127 13.79 -2.17 -18.12
C ARG A 127 14.64 -2.92 -17.08
N GLU A 128 14.54 -2.52 -15.82
CA GLU A 128 15.24 -3.17 -14.72
C GLU A 128 14.56 -4.48 -14.34
N LEU A 129 13.22 -4.44 -14.21
CA LEU A 129 12.41 -5.62 -13.88
C LEU A 129 12.56 -6.73 -14.93
N THR A 130 12.65 -6.40 -16.22
CA THR A 130 12.89 -7.36 -17.31
C THR A 130 14.31 -7.95 -17.33
N ARG A 131 15.26 -7.32 -16.65
CA ARG A 131 16.65 -7.80 -16.51
C ARG A 131 16.90 -8.49 -15.18
N THR A 132 15.88 -8.57 -14.32
CA THR A 132 15.99 -9.23 -13.04
C THR A 132 16.41 -10.69 -13.23
N LYS A 133 17.28 -11.17 -12.35
CA LYS A 133 17.73 -12.57 -12.36
C LYS A 133 16.89 -13.44 -11.44
N ARG A 134 16.22 -12.81 -10.48
CA ARG A 134 15.48 -13.48 -9.40
C ARG A 134 14.42 -12.55 -8.83
N LEU A 135 13.25 -13.12 -8.55
CA LEU A 135 12.20 -12.48 -7.77
C LEU A 135 12.13 -13.11 -6.37
N ILE A 136 11.92 -12.27 -5.35
CA ILE A 136 11.49 -12.73 -4.03
C ILE A 136 10.17 -12.04 -3.71
N LEU A 137 9.11 -12.80 -3.50
CA LEU A 137 7.81 -12.26 -3.11
C LEU A 137 7.69 -12.38 -1.59
N THR A 138 7.36 -11.28 -0.91
CA THR A 138 7.26 -11.27 0.54
C THR A 138 5.97 -10.64 1.04
N ALA A 139 5.30 -11.34 1.96
CA ALA A 139 4.00 -10.94 2.50
C ALA A 139 3.66 -11.73 3.78
N CYS A 140 2.52 -11.41 4.39
CA CYS A 140 1.94 -12.16 5.50
C CYS A 140 0.50 -12.60 5.17
N GLY A 141 0.05 -13.72 5.79
CA GLY A 141 -1.36 -14.15 5.75
C GLY A 141 -1.90 -14.36 4.33
N THR A 142 -3.07 -13.79 4.03
CA THR A 142 -3.71 -13.95 2.71
C THR A 142 -2.86 -13.40 1.55
N ALA A 143 -2.11 -12.32 1.78
CA ALA A 143 -1.21 -11.75 0.76
C ALA A 143 -0.04 -12.70 0.42
N PHE A 144 0.41 -13.50 1.39
CA PHE A 144 1.38 -14.58 1.12
C PHE A 144 0.79 -15.66 0.22
N HIS A 145 -0.50 -15.97 0.35
CA HIS A 145 -1.16 -16.93 -0.55
C HIS A 145 -1.28 -16.37 -1.97
N ALA A 146 -1.49 -15.06 -2.14
CA ALA A 146 -1.43 -14.44 -3.47
C ALA A 146 -0.01 -14.52 -4.05
N ALA A 147 1.02 -14.36 -3.21
CA ALA A 147 2.41 -14.52 -3.62
C ALA A 147 2.73 -15.95 -4.11
N LEU A 148 2.22 -17.00 -3.45
CA LEU A 148 2.36 -18.38 -3.94
C LEU A 148 1.79 -18.57 -5.35
N VAL A 149 0.67 -17.93 -5.66
CA VAL A 149 0.12 -17.92 -7.04
C VAL A 149 1.05 -17.14 -7.97
N GLY A 150 1.55 -15.98 -7.52
CA GLY A 150 2.51 -15.16 -8.24
C GLY A 150 3.78 -15.92 -8.62
N GLU A 151 4.37 -16.68 -7.71
CA GLU A 151 5.55 -17.52 -7.95
C GLU A 151 5.35 -18.44 -9.15
N PHE A 152 4.25 -19.21 -9.15
CA PHE A 152 3.90 -20.07 -10.28
C PHE A 152 3.76 -19.27 -11.59
N LEU A 153 3.13 -18.10 -11.55
CA LEU A 153 2.92 -17.26 -12.72
C LEU A 153 4.23 -16.70 -13.29
N PHE A 154 5.13 -16.19 -12.44
CA PHE A 154 6.41 -15.63 -12.88
C PHE A 154 7.34 -16.70 -13.45
N GLU A 155 7.42 -17.87 -12.83
CA GLU A 155 8.22 -18.98 -13.35
C GLU A 155 7.67 -19.52 -14.68
N HIS A 156 6.34 -19.61 -14.79
CA HIS A 156 5.69 -20.16 -15.98
C HIS A 156 5.72 -19.19 -17.16
N LEU A 157 5.33 -17.93 -16.92
CA LEU A 157 5.13 -16.93 -17.98
C LEU A 157 6.40 -16.13 -18.27
N ALA A 158 7.13 -15.71 -17.24
CA ALA A 158 8.30 -14.86 -17.39
C ALA A 158 9.64 -15.61 -17.37
N ARG A 159 9.63 -16.90 -16.99
CA ARG A 159 10.84 -17.73 -16.86
C ARG A 159 11.88 -17.15 -15.89
N ILE A 160 11.41 -16.41 -14.88
CA ILE A 160 12.25 -15.80 -13.85
C ILE A 160 12.20 -16.68 -12.59
N PRO A 161 13.35 -17.14 -12.07
CA PRO A 161 13.40 -17.84 -10.78
C PRO A 161 12.75 -17.01 -9.69
N THR A 162 11.78 -17.60 -8.99
CA THR A 162 10.95 -16.87 -8.02
C THR A 162 10.85 -17.65 -6.72
N GLU A 163 11.00 -16.97 -5.58
CA GLU A 163 10.80 -17.58 -4.25
C GLU A 163 9.76 -16.78 -3.48
N THR A 164 8.80 -17.46 -2.85
CA THR A 164 7.86 -16.82 -1.91
C THR A 164 8.31 -17.00 -0.47
N GLU A 165 8.37 -15.90 0.29
CA GLU A 165 8.83 -15.89 1.68
C GLU A 165 7.84 -15.19 2.61
N TYR A 166 7.61 -15.79 3.78
CA TYR A 166 6.91 -15.09 4.86
C TYR A 166 7.75 -13.91 5.32
N ALA A 167 7.16 -12.71 5.37
CA ALA A 167 7.91 -11.51 5.73
C ALA A 167 8.51 -11.57 7.15
N SER A 168 7.82 -12.24 8.07
CA SER A 168 8.33 -12.50 9.41
C SER A 168 9.64 -13.29 9.36
N GLU A 169 9.72 -14.34 8.54
CA GLU A 169 10.93 -15.16 8.39
C GLU A 169 12.02 -14.45 7.60
N PHE A 170 11.65 -13.73 6.53
CA PHE A 170 12.56 -12.92 5.71
C PHE A 170 13.39 -11.99 6.62
N ARG A 171 12.74 -11.33 7.58
CA ARG A 171 13.38 -10.41 8.52
C ARG A 171 14.43 -11.07 9.42
N TYR A 172 14.15 -12.28 9.91
CA TYR A 172 14.95 -12.93 10.96
C TYR A 172 15.99 -13.92 10.43
N ARG A 173 15.92 -14.34 9.16
CA ARG A 173 16.81 -15.36 8.59
C ARG A 173 18.09 -14.84 7.92
N ASN A 174 18.31 -13.52 7.95
CA ASN A 174 19.37 -12.85 7.17
C ASN A 174 19.31 -13.24 5.68
N PRO A 175 18.36 -12.68 4.92
CA PRO A 175 18.02 -13.14 3.57
C PRO A 175 19.19 -12.90 2.61
N ILE A 176 19.37 -13.85 1.69
CA ILE A 176 20.38 -13.77 0.64
C ILE A 176 19.81 -12.91 -0.49
N ILE A 177 20.38 -11.72 -0.67
CA ILE A 177 20.02 -10.80 -1.75
C ILE A 177 21.24 -10.65 -2.65
N GLU A 178 21.12 -11.15 -3.88
CA GLU A 178 22.18 -11.09 -4.89
C GLU A 178 21.92 -9.94 -5.88
N ASP A 179 22.96 -9.48 -6.55
CA ASP A 179 22.87 -8.44 -7.57
C ASP A 179 21.87 -8.80 -8.70
N GLY A 180 20.89 -7.92 -8.89
CA GLY A 180 19.80 -8.13 -9.84
C GLY A 180 18.63 -8.93 -9.26
N THR A 181 18.51 -9.01 -7.94
CA THR A 181 17.29 -9.47 -7.24
C THR A 181 16.29 -8.34 -7.14
N VAL A 182 15.02 -8.62 -7.47
CA VAL A 182 13.89 -7.73 -7.19
C VAL A 182 13.03 -8.36 -6.09
N VAL A 183 12.71 -7.57 -5.07
CA VAL A 183 11.79 -7.98 -4.00
C VAL A 183 10.42 -7.37 -4.25
N ILE A 184 9.38 -8.20 -4.30
CA ILE A 184 7.99 -7.77 -4.44
C ILE A 184 7.29 -7.94 -3.09
N SER A 185 7.01 -6.83 -2.43
CA SER A 185 6.21 -6.83 -1.19
C SER A 185 4.72 -6.73 -1.51
N ILE A 186 3.88 -7.52 -0.83
CA ILE A 186 2.43 -7.52 -1.04
C ILE A 186 1.72 -7.27 0.30
N SER A 187 0.90 -6.23 0.36
CA SER A 187 0.13 -5.91 1.57
C SER A 187 -1.13 -5.13 1.21
N GLN A 188 -2.31 -5.59 1.65
CA GLN A 188 -3.56 -4.84 1.44
C GLN A 188 -3.47 -3.45 2.11
N SER A 189 -3.11 -3.40 3.40
CA SER A 189 -3.07 -2.16 4.16
C SER A 189 -1.86 -1.29 3.84
N GLY A 190 -0.76 -1.91 3.39
CA GLY A 190 0.53 -1.24 3.27
C GLY A 190 1.17 -0.88 4.62
N GLU A 191 0.65 -1.43 5.72
CA GLU A 191 1.10 -1.13 7.10
C GLU A 191 1.49 -2.40 7.88
N THR A 192 1.49 -3.57 7.23
CA THR A 192 1.88 -4.83 7.88
C THR A 192 3.33 -4.77 8.34
N ALA A 193 3.57 -4.70 9.66
CA ALA A 193 4.87 -4.40 10.25
C ALA A 193 6.00 -5.34 9.79
N ASP A 194 5.76 -6.65 9.73
CA ASP A 194 6.77 -7.60 9.25
C ASP A 194 7.08 -7.41 7.76
N THR A 195 6.08 -7.08 6.94
CA THR A 195 6.26 -6.78 5.51
C THR A 195 7.01 -5.47 5.31
N LEU A 196 6.72 -4.43 6.10
CA LEU A 196 7.47 -3.17 6.06
C LEU A 196 8.94 -3.39 6.47
N ALA A 197 9.18 -4.15 7.54
CA ALA A 197 10.54 -4.48 7.96
C ALA A 197 11.30 -5.29 6.89
N ALA A 198 10.62 -6.20 6.17
CA ALA A 198 11.21 -6.93 5.06
C ALA A 198 11.58 -6.00 3.88
N VAL A 199 10.74 -5.01 3.57
CA VAL A 199 11.01 -3.97 2.56
C VAL A 199 12.27 -3.17 2.92
N GLU A 200 12.35 -2.65 4.14
CA GLU A 200 13.50 -1.87 4.62
C GLU A 200 14.79 -2.70 4.55
N GLN A 201 14.73 -3.93 5.05
CA GLN A 201 15.86 -4.87 5.03
C GLN A 201 16.32 -5.27 3.62
N ALA A 202 15.39 -5.36 2.67
CA ALA A 202 15.71 -5.65 1.27
C ALA A 202 16.44 -4.47 0.63
N LYS A 203 15.98 -3.24 0.89
CA LYS A 203 16.61 -2.01 0.40
C LYS A 203 17.99 -1.78 0.99
N GLU A 204 18.18 -1.99 2.30
CA GLU A 204 19.49 -1.89 2.96
C GLU A 204 20.54 -2.82 2.35
N ARG A 205 20.10 -3.95 1.77
CA ARG A 205 20.95 -4.94 1.10
C ARG A 205 21.05 -4.72 -0.42
N GLY A 206 20.48 -3.64 -0.95
CA GLY A 206 20.63 -3.24 -2.35
C GLY A 206 19.66 -3.90 -3.34
N ALA A 207 18.60 -4.57 -2.87
CA ALA A 207 17.52 -5.00 -3.76
C ALA A 207 16.70 -3.80 -4.23
N THR A 208 16.20 -3.89 -5.46
CA THR A 208 15.09 -3.04 -5.91
C THR A 208 13.79 -3.61 -5.38
N VAL A 209 12.99 -2.75 -4.74
CA VAL A 209 11.77 -3.18 -4.05
C VAL A 209 10.53 -2.60 -4.70
N LEU A 210 9.62 -3.49 -5.10
CA LEU A 210 8.32 -3.19 -5.68
C LEU A 210 7.20 -3.45 -4.65
N GLY A 211 6.34 -2.45 -4.41
CA GLY A 211 5.19 -2.55 -3.52
C GLY A 211 3.87 -2.81 -4.26
N ILE A 212 3.16 -3.88 -3.93
CA ILE A 212 1.78 -4.11 -4.34
C ILE A 212 0.87 -3.84 -3.15
N VAL A 213 0.17 -2.71 -3.16
CA VAL A 213 -0.62 -2.23 -2.02
C VAL A 213 -2.00 -1.71 -2.42
N ASN A 214 -2.97 -1.69 -1.50
CA ASN A 214 -4.28 -1.11 -1.79
C ASN A 214 -4.41 0.35 -1.32
N VAL A 215 -3.68 0.73 -0.28
CA VAL A 215 -3.79 2.05 0.36
C VAL A 215 -2.70 3.00 -0.16
N VAL A 216 -3.14 4.09 -0.79
CA VAL A 216 -2.28 5.17 -1.28
C VAL A 216 -1.60 5.86 -0.09
N GLY A 217 -0.31 6.17 -0.26
CA GLY A 217 0.46 6.85 0.78
C GLY A 217 0.70 6.02 2.05
N SER A 218 0.46 4.70 2.03
CA SER A 218 0.83 3.81 3.13
C SER A 218 2.35 3.75 3.34
N SER A 219 2.79 3.27 4.50
CA SER A 219 4.20 3.17 4.86
C SER A 219 5.00 2.31 3.88
N ILE A 220 4.45 1.16 3.46
CA ILE A 220 5.08 0.32 2.42
C ILE A 220 5.14 1.07 1.10
N ALA A 221 4.05 1.76 0.67
CA ALA A 221 4.05 2.52 -0.59
C ALA A 221 5.17 3.58 -0.63
N ARG A 222 5.43 4.25 0.50
CA ARG A 222 6.51 5.24 0.63
C ARG A 222 7.90 4.61 0.73
N ALA A 223 8.01 3.42 1.32
CA ALA A 223 9.28 2.76 1.55
C ALA A 223 9.81 2.07 0.28
N THR A 224 8.94 1.59 -0.62
CA THR A 224 9.34 0.92 -1.87
C THR A 224 9.86 1.87 -2.94
N ASP A 225 10.69 1.38 -3.86
CA ASP A 225 11.24 2.17 -4.97
C ASP A 225 10.21 2.43 -6.07
N VAL A 226 9.28 1.48 -6.21
CA VAL A 226 8.26 1.46 -7.24
C VAL A 226 7.04 0.68 -6.73
N GLY A 227 5.85 0.93 -7.28
CA GLY A 227 4.67 0.21 -6.80
C GLY A 227 3.47 0.18 -7.73
N ILE A 228 2.53 -0.70 -7.40
CA ILE A 228 1.25 -0.87 -8.08
C ILE A 228 0.14 -0.83 -7.04
N TYR A 229 -0.78 0.13 -7.19
CA TYR A 229 -1.98 0.19 -6.37
C TYR A 229 -3.04 -0.81 -6.85
N LEU A 230 -3.69 -1.54 -5.95
CA LEU A 230 -4.71 -2.51 -6.33
C LEU A 230 -6.00 -1.84 -6.82
N HIS A 231 -6.37 -0.69 -6.24
CA HIS A 231 -7.67 -0.03 -6.44
C HIS A 231 -8.86 -0.98 -6.24
N ALA A 232 -8.76 -1.85 -5.23
CA ALA A 232 -9.86 -2.74 -4.84
C ALA A 232 -10.94 -2.03 -3.99
N GLY A 233 -10.75 -0.73 -3.69
CA GLY A 233 -11.54 0.02 -2.71
C GLY A 233 -11.19 -0.38 -1.26
N PRO A 234 -11.72 0.33 -0.26
CA PRO A 234 -11.49 0.00 1.14
C PRO A 234 -12.02 -1.40 1.49
N GLU A 235 -11.25 -2.16 2.27
CA GLU A 235 -11.63 -3.49 2.77
C GLU A 235 -11.72 -3.40 4.29
N ILE A 236 -12.95 -3.47 4.82
CA ILE A 236 -13.30 -3.31 6.23
C ILE A 236 -13.37 -4.69 6.92
N GLY A 237 -13.75 -5.73 6.19
CA GLY A 237 -13.71 -7.10 6.66
C GLY A 237 -12.30 -7.52 7.07
N VAL A 238 -12.16 -8.12 8.26
CA VAL A 238 -10.86 -8.59 8.78
C VAL A 238 -10.26 -9.68 7.88
N ALA A 239 -11.11 -10.55 7.34
CA ALA A 239 -10.70 -11.58 6.39
C ALA A 239 -10.64 -11.00 4.98
N SER A 240 -9.45 -10.98 4.38
CA SER A 240 -9.27 -10.41 3.05
C SER A 240 -9.98 -11.23 1.97
N THR A 241 -10.67 -10.55 1.06
CA THR A 241 -11.47 -11.16 -0.02
C THR A 241 -11.16 -10.50 -1.36
N LYS A 242 -11.65 -9.28 -1.60
CA LYS A 242 -11.43 -8.53 -2.84
C LYS A 242 -9.99 -8.08 -3.03
N ALA A 243 -9.26 -7.82 -1.94
CA ALA A 243 -7.84 -7.51 -2.07
C ALA A 243 -7.03 -8.71 -2.54
N PHE A 244 -7.34 -9.94 -2.09
CA PHE A 244 -6.69 -11.15 -2.58
C PHE A 244 -6.85 -11.34 -4.10
N THR A 245 -8.08 -11.24 -4.61
CA THR A 245 -8.31 -11.41 -6.05
C THR A 245 -7.68 -10.29 -6.88
N ALA A 246 -7.68 -9.05 -6.37
CA ALA A 246 -6.95 -7.94 -7.00
C ALA A 246 -5.43 -8.15 -7.00
N GLN A 247 -4.84 -8.68 -5.92
CA GLN A 247 -3.41 -9.03 -5.85
C GLN A 247 -3.05 -10.06 -6.91
N VAL A 248 -3.84 -11.14 -7.03
CA VAL A 248 -3.62 -12.16 -8.06
C VAL A 248 -3.74 -11.57 -9.47
N ALA A 249 -4.70 -10.68 -9.72
CA ALA A 249 -4.85 -10.01 -11.01
C ALA A 249 -3.64 -9.13 -11.35
N VAL A 250 -3.13 -8.34 -10.40
CA VAL A 250 -1.92 -7.52 -10.60
C VAL A 250 -0.69 -8.38 -10.83
N LEU A 251 -0.48 -9.43 -10.03
CA LEU A 251 0.63 -10.37 -10.21
C LEU A 251 0.57 -11.03 -11.60
N THR A 252 -0.62 -11.43 -12.05
CA THR A 252 -0.83 -11.98 -13.38
C THR A 252 -0.45 -10.98 -14.47
N MET A 253 -0.91 -9.73 -14.35
CA MET A 253 -0.58 -8.70 -15.33
C MET A 253 0.92 -8.40 -15.36
N LEU A 254 1.57 -8.35 -14.20
CA LEU A 254 3.01 -8.12 -14.09
C LEU A 254 3.79 -9.30 -14.69
N ALA A 255 3.42 -10.54 -14.39
CA ALA A 255 4.07 -11.72 -14.95
C ALA A 255 3.96 -11.78 -16.49
N ILE A 256 2.80 -11.45 -17.05
CA ILE A 256 2.62 -11.37 -18.51
C ILE A 256 3.49 -10.27 -19.11
N GLU A 257 3.56 -9.09 -18.49
CA GLU A 257 4.36 -7.99 -19.01
C GLU A 257 5.86 -8.27 -18.94
N LEU A 258 6.34 -8.97 -17.90
CA LEU A 258 7.75 -9.38 -17.78
C LEU A 258 8.13 -10.58 -18.66
N GLY A 259 7.17 -11.41 -19.06
CA GLY A 259 7.41 -12.57 -19.94
C GLY A 259 7.38 -12.28 -21.44
N ARG A 260 7.23 -11.02 -21.82
CA ARG A 260 7.30 -10.57 -23.21
C ARG A 260 8.72 -10.25 -23.65
#